data_AF-A0A382TD17-F1
#
_entry.id   AF-A0A382TD17-F1
#
_cell.length_a   1.000
_cell.length_b   1.000
_cell.length_c   1.000
_cell.angle_alpha   90.00
_cell.angle_beta   90.00
_cell.angle_gamma   90.00
#
_symmetry.space_group_name_H-M   'P 1'
#
loop_
_entity.id
_entity.type
_entity.pdbx_description
1 polymer ?
#
loop_
_entity_poly.entity_id
_entity_poly.type
_entity_poly.pdbx_seq_one_letter_code
_entity_poly.pdbx_strand_id
1 'polypeptide(L)'
;MPLSNRSLWHDWLWLLFFAAITPQAQVIINEIHYRPANESLSEEFIELWNFGGEPVTLDGWQLDAGILFVFGKITLPPDSGLVVAADVAQFAKLHPGVKNVVGNWRGQLSN
;
A
#
# COMPACT_ATOMS: atom_id res chain seq x y z
N MET A 1 -5.58 64.92 32.43
CA MET A 1 -6.21 63.76 33.12
C MET A 1 -7.72 63.83 32.87
N PRO A 2 -8.46 62.72 32.68
CA PRO A 2 -8.08 61.40 32.15
C PRO A 2 -8.99 60.87 31.00
N LEU A 3 -8.43 59.89 30.26
CA LEU A 3 -9.02 58.67 29.68
C LEU A 3 -10.35 58.71 28.89
N SER A 4 -10.26 58.46 27.57
CA SER A 4 -11.33 57.77 26.83
C SER A 4 -10.90 56.35 26.48
N ASN A 5 -11.56 55.43 27.19
CA ASN A 5 -11.64 54.00 27.07
C ASN A 5 -11.75 53.48 25.61
N ARG A 6 -10.83 52.61 25.18
CA ARG A 6 -11.02 51.75 24.01
C ARG A 6 -10.69 50.30 24.35
N SER A 7 -11.77 49.58 24.63
CA SER A 7 -12.09 48.21 24.21
C SER A 7 -11.03 47.12 24.33
N LEU A 8 -11.23 46.29 25.36
CA LEU A 8 -10.62 44.99 25.66
C LEU A 8 -10.89 43.95 24.56
N TRP A 9 -9.86 43.32 24.00
CA TRP A 9 -9.98 41.92 23.54
C TRP A 9 -8.69 41.20 23.96
N HIS A 10 -8.87 40.17 24.79
CA HIS A 10 -7.79 39.36 25.35
C HIS A 10 -7.20 38.47 24.27
N ASP A 11 -5.88 38.46 24.16
CA ASP A 11 -5.13 37.51 23.33
C ASP A 11 -5.22 36.11 23.95
N TRP A 12 -6.13 35.29 23.42
CA TRP A 12 -6.18 33.87 23.77
C TRP A 12 -5.23 33.13 22.82
N LEU A 13 -4.00 32.89 23.30
CA LEU A 13 -3.04 31.98 22.67
C LEU A 13 -3.62 30.55 22.66
N TRP A 14 -4.22 30.15 21.54
CA TRP A 14 -4.49 28.74 21.27
C TRP A 14 -3.18 28.07 20.84
N LEU A 15 -2.50 27.40 21.78
CA LEU A 15 -1.48 26.43 21.41
C LEU A 15 -2.17 25.21 20.80
N LEU A 16 -2.22 25.16 19.46
CA LEU A 16 -2.56 23.94 18.74
C LEU A 16 -1.38 22.97 18.85
N PHE A 17 -1.52 21.93 19.67
CA PHE A 17 -0.66 20.76 19.58
C PHE A 17 -1.03 19.98 18.31
N PHE A 18 -0.22 20.10 17.27
CA PHE A 18 -0.22 19.10 16.21
C PHE A 18 0.52 17.88 16.75
N ALA A 19 -0.21 16.80 17.03
CA ALA A 19 0.41 15.49 17.10
C ALA A 19 0.99 15.18 15.72
N ALA A 20 2.29 14.90 15.64
CA ALA A 20 2.85 14.31 14.44
C ALA A 20 2.20 12.94 14.25
N ILE A 21 1.29 12.82 13.29
CA ILE A 21 0.82 11.53 12.82
C ILE A 21 2.06 10.93 12.14
N THR A 22 2.71 9.96 12.76
CA THR A 22 3.67 9.12 12.06
C THR A 22 2.86 8.17 11.19
N PRO A 23 2.76 8.35 9.86
CA PRO A 23 2.15 7.32 9.03
C PRO A 23 2.96 6.04 9.22
N GLN A 24 2.34 5.05 9.84
CA GLN A 24 2.84 3.68 9.88
C GLN A 24 2.93 3.14 8.44
N ALA A 25 3.66 2.02 8.26
CA ALA A 25 3.88 1.33 6.98
C ALA A 25 2.73 1.56 5.98
N GLN A 26 3.05 2.28 4.92
CA GLN A 26 2.06 2.84 4.00
C GLN A 26 1.60 1.78 3.01
N VAL A 27 2.53 0.90 2.58
CA VAL A 27 2.26 -0.30 1.80
C VAL A 27 2.67 -1.51 2.62
N ILE A 28 1.77 -2.49 2.75
CA ILE A 28 2.05 -3.76 3.44
C ILE A 28 1.80 -4.94 2.49
N ILE A 29 2.37 -6.10 2.83
CA ILE A 29 1.89 -7.38 2.29
C ILE A 29 0.60 -7.72 3.03
N ASN A 30 -0.53 -7.66 2.33
CA ASN A 30 -1.86 -7.88 2.90
C ASN A 30 -2.25 -9.36 2.87
N GLU A 31 -1.96 -10.05 1.76
CA GLU A 31 -2.26 -11.48 1.59
C GLU A 31 -1.07 -12.19 0.95
N ILE A 32 -0.84 -13.43 1.39
CA ILE A 32 0.02 -14.39 0.72
C ILE A 32 -0.82 -15.65 0.48
N HIS A 33 -1.20 -15.88 -0.77
CA HIS A 33 -1.91 -17.08 -1.19
C HIS A 33 -0.90 -18.15 -1.63
N TYR A 34 -0.21 -18.77 -0.67
CA TYR A 34 0.93 -19.69 -0.93
C TYR A 34 0.54 -21.16 -1.11
N ARG A 35 -0.73 -21.52 -0.90
CA ARG A 35 -1.20 -22.91 -1.01
C ARG A 35 -2.64 -22.96 -1.53
N PRO A 36 -2.82 -22.84 -2.86
CA PRO A 36 -4.11 -23.06 -3.51
C PRO A 36 -4.68 -24.43 -3.17
N ALA A 37 -6.01 -24.57 -3.19
CA ALA A 37 -6.69 -25.82 -2.79
C ALA A 37 -6.32 -27.03 -3.69
N ASN A 38 -5.95 -26.77 -4.94
CA ASN A 38 -5.45 -27.76 -5.88
C ASN A 38 -3.91 -27.89 -5.87
N GLU A 39 -3.24 -27.20 -4.95
CA GLU A 39 -1.77 -27.12 -4.81
C GLU A 39 -1.05 -26.61 -6.07
N SER A 40 -1.75 -25.91 -6.96
CA SER A 40 -1.16 -25.38 -8.19
C SER A 40 -0.35 -24.12 -7.92
N LEU A 41 0.98 -24.20 -8.04
CA LEU A 41 1.88 -23.05 -7.86
C LEU A 41 1.55 -21.85 -8.77
N SER A 42 0.94 -22.08 -9.94
CA SER A 42 0.54 -21.00 -10.87
C SER A 42 -0.63 -20.16 -10.36
N GLU A 43 -1.32 -20.61 -9.31
CA GLU A 43 -2.44 -19.90 -8.68
C GLU A 43 -1.98 -19.12 -7.43
N GLU A 44 -0.69 -19.18 -7.07
CA GLU A 44 -0.15 -18.40 -5.97
C GLU A 44 -0.10 -16.90 -6.30
N PHE A 45 -0.31 -16.06 -5.29
CA PHE A 45 -0.16 -14.62 -5.41
C PHE A 45 0.23 -13.97 -4.07
N ILE A 46 0.79 -12.77 -4.16
CA ILE A 46 1.05 -11.87 -3.04
C ILE A 46 0.25 -10.59 -3.31
N GLU A 47 -0.54 -10.15 -2.36
CA GLU A 47 -1.23 -8.86 -2.42
C GLU A 47 -0.46 -7.81 -1.62
N LEU A 48 -0.15 -6.69 -2.26
CA LEU A 48 0.26 -5.46 -1.58
C LEU A 48 -0.97 -4.57 -1.39
N TRP A 49 -1.06 -3.89 -0.24
CA TRP A 49 -2.10 -2.88 0.01
C TRP A 49 -1.52 -1.59 0.54
N ASN A 50 -1.92 -0.46 -0.04
CA ASN A 50 -1.60 0.88 0.46
C ASN A 50 -2.69 1.37 1.43
N PHE A 51 -2.42 1.29 2.73
CA PHE A 51 -3.33 1.81 3.77
C PHE A 51 -3.13 3.32 4.04
N GLY A 52 -2.19 3.96 3.35
CA GLY A 52 -1.94 5.39 3.46
C GLY A 52 -2.95 6.25 2.71
N GLY A 53 -2.97 7.55 3.07
CA GLY A 53 -3.77 8.57 2.40
C GLY A 53 -3.13 9.18 1.15
N GLU A 54 -1.91 8.77 0.79
CA GLU A 54 -1.16 9.28 -0.35
C GLU A 54 -0.70 8.14 -1.27
N PRO A 55 -0.53 8.39 -2.59
CA PRO A 55 0.00 7.39 -3.51
C PRO A 55 1.47 7.06 -3.22
N VAL A 56 1.86 5.81 -3.44
CA VAL A 56 3.24 5.32 -3.22
C VAL A 56 3.81 4.77 -4.52
N THR A 57 4.99 5.25 -4.93
CA THR A 57 5.72 4.72 -6.08
C THR A 57 6.53 3.48 -5.67
N LEU A 58 6.32 2.38 -6.40
CA LEU A 58 6.98 1.09 -6.19
C LEU A 58 8.19 0.89 -7.12
N ASP A 59 8.57 1.91 -7.89
CA ASP A 59 9.66 1.83 -8.86
C ASP A 59 10.95 1.29 -8.23
N GLY A 60 11.44 0.16 -8.75
CA GLY A 60 12.66 -0.47 -8.28
C GLY A 60 12.53 -1.22 -6.94
N TRP A 61 11.33 -1.31 -6.37
CA TRP A 61 11.08 -2.25 -5.27
C TRP A 61 11.28 -3.68 -5.77
N GLN A 62 11.49 -4.61 -4.84
CA GLN A 62 11.66 -6.01 -5.15
C GLN A 62 11.06 -6.93 -4.08
N LEU A 63 10.59 -8.08 -4.54
CA LEU A 63 10.40 -9.27 -3.73
C LEU A 63 11.55 -10.21 -4.08
N ASP A 64 12.41 -10.52 -3.12
CA ASP A 64 13.69 -11.21 -3.35
C ASP A 64 13.94 -12.41 -2.41
N ALA A 65 12.96 -12.76 -1.58
CA ALA A 65 12.99 -13.93 -0.71
C ALA A 65 11.94 -14.96 -1.15
N GLY A 66 12.38 -16.14 -1.56
CA GLY A 66 11.52 -17.22 -2.10
C GLY A 66 11.14 -17.01 -3.57
N ILE A 67 10.62 -15.82 -3.88
CA ILE A 67 10.36 -15.38 -5.26
C ILE A 67 11.28 -14.23 -5.66
N LEU A 68 11.43 -14.03 -6.97
CA LEU A 68 12.19 -12.95 -7.58
C LEU A 68 11.26 -12.13 -8.49
N PHE A 69 10.92 -10.92 -8.07
CA PHE A 69 10.14 -9.97 -8.85
C PHE A 69 10.61 -8.54 -8.58
N VAL A 70 10.82 -7.79 -9.66
CA VAL A 70 11.20 -6.36 -9.60
C VAL A 70 10.05 -5.53 -10.15
N PHE A 71 9.61 -4.55 -9.38
CA PHE A 71 8.52 -3.68 -9.77
C PHE A 71 9.00 -2.69 -10.83
N GLY A 72 8.22 -2.57 -11.91
CA GLY A 72 8.41 -1.56 -12.95
C GLY A 72 7.92 -0.18 -12.50
N LYS A 73 7.53 0.65 -13.47
CA LYS A 73 6.95 1.97 -13.18
C LYS A 73 5.51 1.83 -12.67
N ILE A 74 5.34 1.78 -11.35
CA ILE A 74 4.04 1.53 -10.71
C ILE A 74 3.85 2.51 -9.58
N THR A 75 2.72 3.21 -9.61
CA THR A 75 2.23 4.02 -8.50
C THR A 75 1.00 3.35 -7.94
N LEU A 76 1.04 2.98 -6.66
CA LEU A 76 -0.08 2.40 -5.92
C LEU A 76 -0.89 3.52 -5.26
N PRO A 77 -2.15 3.76 -5.69
CA PRO A 77 -3.01 4.78 -5.10
C PRO A 77 -3.27 4.58 -3.59
N PRO A 78 -3.73 5.61 -2.87
CA PRO A 78 -4.21 5.43 -1.50
C PRO A 78 -5.40 4.47 -1.45
N ASP A 79 -5.52 3.74 -0.35
CA ASP A 79 -6.59 2.75 -0.09
C ASP A 79 -6.83 1.78 -1.25
N SER A 80 -5.74 1.20 -1.77
CA SER A 80 -5.80 0.32 -2.94
C SER A 80 -4.78 -0.81 -2.90
N GLY A 81 -5.11 -1.90 -3.59
CA GLY A 81 -4.29 -3.10 -3.70
C GLY A 81 -3.49 -3.20 -5.00
N LEU A 82 -2.49 -4.08 -5.02
CA LEU A 82 -1.83 -4.59 -6.21
C LEU A 82 -1.50 -6.06 -5.98
N VAL A 83 -1.97 -6.91 -6.89
CA VAL A 83 -1.62 -8.33 -6.90
C VAL A 83 -0.32 -8.52 -7.68
N VAL A 84 0.63 -9.22 -7.08
CA VAL A 84 1.74 -9.86 -7.77
C VAL A 84 1.36 -11.34 -7.87
N ALA A 85 1.23 -11.89 -9.08
CA ALA A 85 0.79 -13.28 -9.31
C ALA A 85 1.93 -14.17 -9.85
N ALA A 86 1.91 -15.46 -9.51
CA ALA A 86 2.84 -16.45 -10.06
C ALA A 86 2.72 -16.54 -11.58
N ASP A 87 1.49 -16.62 -12.08
CA ASP A 87 1.12 -16.56 -13.49
C ASP A 87 -0.05 -15.60 -13.67
N VAL A 88 0.21 -14.46 -14.31
CA VAL A 88 -0.82 -13.42 -14.50
C VAL A 88 -1.95 -13.90 -15.40
N ALA A 89 -1.67 -14.74 -16.39
CA ALA A 89 -2.70 -15.26 -17.29
C ALA A 89 -3.59 -16.28 -16.60
N GLN A 90 -3.04 -17.12 -15.72
CA GLN A 90 -3.82 -18.03 -14.89
C GLN A 90 -4.65 -17.26 -13.87
N PHE A 91 -4.04 -16.32 -13.15
CA PHE A 91 -4.75 -15.48 -12.18
C PHE A 91 -5.93 -14.73 -12.83
N ALA A 92 -5.74 -14.14 -14.01
CA ALA A 92 -6.80 -13.42 -14.73
C ALA A 92 -7.98 -14.30 -15.16
N LYS A 93 -7.77 -15.62 -15.36
CA LYS A 93 -8.87 -16.56 -15.64
C LYS A 93 -9.72 -16.84 -14.39
N LEU A 94 -9.07 -16.95 -13.24
CA LEU A 94 -9.72 -17.24 -11.95
C LEU A 94 -10.36 -15.99 -11.34
N HIS A 95 -9.74 -14.82 -11.54
CA HIS A 95 -10.14 -13.54 -10.97
C HIS A 95 -10.36 -12.47 -12.06
N PRO A 96 -11.32 -12.65 -12.98
CA PRO A 96 -11.48 -11.77 -14.15
C PRO A 96 -11.83 -10.30 -13.80
N GLY A 97 -12.33 -10.05 -12.58
CA GLY A 97 -12.64 -8.71 -12.07
C GLY A 97 -11.43 -7.91 -11.56
N VAL A 98 -10.31 -8.57 -11.27
CA VAL A 98 -9.11 -7.93 -10.73
C VAL A 98 -8.23 -7.47 -11.89
N LYS A 99 -7.95 -6.16 -11.96
CA LYS A 99 -7.20 -5.55 -13.09
C LYS A 99 -5.83 -5.01 -12.69
N ASN A 100 -5.67 -4.68 -11.42
CA ASN A 100 -4.43 -4.29 -10.74
C ASN A 100 -3.59 -5.53 -10.43
N VAL A 101 -3.10 -6.19 -11.49
CA VAL A 101 -2.25 -7.38 -11.38
C VAL A 101 -0.97 -7.23 -12.20
N VAL A 102 0.14 -7.60 -11.59
CA VAL A 102 1.46 -7.80 -12.21
C VAL A 102 1.99 -9.17 -11.78
N GLY A 103 3.15 -9.59 -12.25
CA GLY A 103 3.73 -10.85 -11.80
C GLY A 103 4.50 -11.58 -12.88
N ASN A 104 4.33 -12.90 -12.92
CA ASN A 104 5.22 -13.84 -13.61
C ASN A 104 6.62 -13.85 -12.97
N TRP A 105 6.65 -13.97 -11.63
CA TRP A 105 7.89 -14.04 -10.88
C TRP A 105 8.68 -15.30 -11.21
N ARG A 106 9.96 -15.31 -10.82
CA ARG A 106 10.77 -16.53 -10.78
C ARG A 106 10.86 -17.06 -9.36
N GLY A 107 11.19 -18.34 -9.19
CA GLY A 107 11.21 -18.99 -7.88
C GLY A 107 9.81 -19.41 -7.43
N GLN A 108 9.66 -19.71 -6.14
CA GLN A 108 8.41 -20.20 -5.57
C GLN A 108 8.33 -19.83 -4.09
N LEU A 109 7.11 -19.67 -3.59
CA LEU A 109 6.90 -19.58 -2.14
C LEU A 109 7.24 -20.92 -1.48
N SER A 110 7.66 -20.88 -0.23
CA SER A 110 7.89 -22.10 0.55
C SER A 110 6.56 -22.54 1.18
N ASN A 111 6.07 -23.72 0.82
CA ASN A 111 4.79 -24.29 1.25
C ASN A 111 4.92 -25.71 1.81
#